data_AF-A0A9P6WRG0-F1
#
_entry.id   AF-A0A9P6WRG0-F1
#
_cell.length_a   1.000
_cell.length_b   1.000
_cell.length_c   1.000
_cell.angle_alpha   90.00
_cell.angle_beta   90.00
_cell.angle_gamma   90.00
#
_symmetry.space_group_name_H-M   'P 1'
#
loop_
_entity.id
_entity.type
_entity.pdbx_description
1 polymer ?
#
loop_
_entity_poly.entity_id
_entity_poly.type
_entity_poly.pdbx_seq_one_letter_code
_entity_poly.pdbx_strand_id
1 'polypeptide(L)' 'MSIVEVAGMESGRIQLLELFRYDRAAGFQGCGALPGFAREWSDEGVSLDPAWFTEARGTPPIATNVAQGLA' A
#
# COMPACT_ATOMS: atom_id res chain seq x y z
N MET A 1 11.44 -4.12 1.42
CA MET A 1 10.23 -4.98 1.41
C MET A 1 9.08 -4.13 0.94
N SER A 2 8.17 -4.66 0.15
CA SER A 2 7.12 -3.87 -0.49
C SER A 2 5.78 -4.58 -0.38
N ILE A 3 4.71 -3.80 -0.28
CA ILE A 3 3.33 -4.26 -0.48
C ILE A 3 2.93 -3.80 -1.86
N VAL A 4 2.60 -4.75 -2.71
CA VAL A 4 2.32 -4.52 -4.13
C VAL A 4 0.93 -5.05 -4.48
N GLU A 5 0.27 -4.40 -5.41
CA GLU A 5 -0.88 -4.95 -6.12
C GLU A 5 -0.37 -5.77 -7.31
N VAL A 6 -0.99 -6.94 -7.53
CA VAL A 6 -0.82 -7.69 -8.78
C VAL A 6 -1.73 -7.05 -9.83
N ALA A 7 -1.17 -6.15 -10.63
CA ALA A 7 -1.91 -5.30 -11.56
C ALA A 7 -2.27 -6.01 -12.88
N GLY A 8 -1.65 -7.17 -13.16
CA GLY A 8 -1.98 -7.95 -14.34
C GLY A 8 -0.87 -8.90 -14.79
N MET A 9 -1.02 -9.39 -16.02
CA MET A 9 -0.09 -10.28 -16.69
C MET A 9 0.13 -9.81 -18.13
N GLU A 10 1.38 -9.64 -18.55
CA GLU A 10 1.72 -9.29 -19.94
C GLU A 10 2.92 -10.13 -20.40
N SER A 11 2.79 -10.77 -21.56
CA SER A 11 3.88 -11.58 -22.17
C SER A 11 4.53 -12.58 -21.21
N GLY A 12 3.71 -13.24 -20.37
CA GLY A 12 4.17 -14.20 -19.36
C GLY A 12 4.81 -13.59 -18.11
N ARG A 13 4.72 -12.27 -17.91
CA ARG A 13 5.27 -11.56 -16.74
C ARG A 13 4.14 -11.00 -15.88
N ILE A 14 4.30 -11.12 -14.56
CA ILE A 14 3.43 -10.46 -13.59
C ILE A 14 3.78 -8.98 -13.55
N GLN A 15 2.76 -8.13 -13.70
CA GLN A 15 2.87 -6.69 -13.49
C GLN A 15 2.55 -6.39 -12.03
N LEU A 16 3.42 -5.62 -11.38
CA LEU A 16 3.28 -5.24 -9.98
C LEU A 16 3.21 -3.72 -9.88
N LEU A 17 2.24 -3.22 -9.13
CA LEU A 17 2.14 -1.82 -8.74
C LEU A 17 2.56 -1.69 -7.27
N GLU A 18 3.65 -0.98 -7.00
CA GLU A 18 4.11 -0.77 -5.63
C GLU A 18 3.22 0.27 -4.93
N LEU A 19 2.45 -0.17 -3.93
CA LEU A 19 1.58 0.70 -3.14
C LEU A 19 2.31 1.21 -1.90
N PHE A 20 3.11 0.36 -1.26
CA PHE A 20 3.91 0.72 -0.09
C PHE A 20 5.31 0.12 -0.14
N ARG A 21 6.28 0.87 0.39
CA ARG A 21 7.67 0.44 0.55
C ARG A 21 8.10 0.57 2.00
N TYR A 22 8.69 -0.49 2.54
CA TYR A 22 9.24 -0.51 3.90
C TYR A 22 10.55 0.27 3.96
N ASP A 23 10.55 1.29 4.81
CA ASP A 23 11.74 1.96 5.32
C ASP A 23 12.03 1.49 6.75
N ARG A 24 13.31 1.36 7.09
CA ARG A 24 13.73 0.82 8.40
C ARG A 24 13.49 1.81 9.54
N ALA A 25 13.56 3.12 9.27
CA ALA A 25 13.36 4.16 10.28
C ALA A 25 11.88 4.55 10.42
N ALA A 26 11.11 4.47 9.32
CA ALA A 26 9.75 4.98 9.25
C ALA A 26 8.66 3.91 9.05
N GLY A 27 9.02 2.63 8.87
CA GLY A 27 8.06 1.58 8.55
C GLY A 27 7.58 1.64 7.09
N PHE A 28 6.39 1.10 6.80
CA PHE A 28 5.81 1.17 5.46
C PHE A 28 5.38 2.59 5.10
N GLN A 29 5.85 3.07 3.96
CA GLN A 29 5.55 4.38 3.39
C GLN A 29 4.78 4.21 2.09
N GLY A 30 3.73 5.02 1.90
CA GLY A 30 2.96 5.03 0.66
C GLY A 30 3.78 5.55 -0.52
N CYS A 31 3.65 4.92 -1.68
CA CYS A 31 4.41 5.26 -2.89
C CYS A 31 3.69 6.26 -3.81
N GLY A 32 2.52 6.76 -3.42
CA GLY A 32 1.69 7.68 -4.20
C GLY A 32 0.84 7.01 -5.28
N ALA A 33 0.90 5.68 -5.41
CA ALA A 33 0.06 4.91 -6.31
C ALA A 33 -1.27 4.54 -5.64
N LEU A 34 -2.37 4.67 -6.38
CA LEU A 34 -3.68 4.17 -5.95
C LEU A 34 -3.91 2.76 -6.49
N PRO A 35 -4.62 1.91 -5.75
CA PRO A 35 -4.97 0.58 -6.24
C PRO A 35 -5.91 0.64 -7.44
N GLY A 36 -5.89 -0.37 -8.31
CA GLY A 36 -6.66 -0.40 -9.57
C GLY A 36 -8.17 -0.20 -9.38
N PHE A 37 -8.73 -0.72 -8.28
CA PHE A 37 -10.16 -0.58 -7.97
C PHE A 37 -10.58 0.82 -7.50
N ALA A 38 -9.65 1.74 -7.21
CA ALA A 38 -9.98 3.05 -6.66
C ALA A 38 -10.92 3.86 -7.57
N ARG A 39 -10.77 3.71 -8.90
CA ARG A 39 -11.65 4.37 -9.86
C ARG A 39 -13.06 3.78 -9.85
N GLU A 40 -13.17 2.46 -9.89
CA GLU A 40 -14.46 1.76 -9.88
C GLU A 40 -15.26 2.11 -8.61
N TRP A 41 -14.59 2.11 -7.46
CA TRP A 41 -15.19 2.54 -6.20
C TRP A 41 -15.63 4.00 -6.20
N SER A 42 -14.82 4.90 -6.76
CA SER A 42 -15.22 6.30 -6.91
C SER A 42 -16.46 6.46 -7.78
N ASP A 43 -16.58 5.69 -8.87
CA ASP A 43 -17.75 5.70 -9.76
C ASP A 43 -19.01 5.14 -9.05
N GLU A 44 -18.83 4.26 -8.06
CA GLU A 44 -19.88 3.75 -7.16
C GLU A 44 -20.19 4.68 -5.98
N GLY A 45 -19.50 5.82 -5.87
CA GLY A 45 -19.66 6.78 -4.77
C GLY A 45 -18.94 6.40 -3.47
N VAL A 46 -18.08 5.37 -3.51
CA VAL A 46 -17.20 4.99 -2.40
C VAL A 46 -15.91 5.81 -2.50
N SER A 47 -15.66 6.64 -1.49
CA SER A 47 -14.45 7.48 -1.44
C SER A 47 -13.29 6.74 -0.78
N LEU A 48 -12.14 6.73 -1.45
CA LEU A 48 -10.86 6.29 -0.92
C LEU A 48 -9.97 7.53 -0.74
N ASP A 49 -9.48 7.79 0.47
CA ASP A 49 -8.60 8.93 0.72
C ASP A 49 -7.20 8.66 0.10
N PRO A 50 -6.76 9.43 -0.91
CA PRO A 50 -5.46 9.22 -1.53
C PRO A 50 -4.29 9.39 -0.55
N ALA A 51 -4.49 10.13 0.54
CA ALA A 51 -3.46 10.34 1.55
C ALA A 51 -2.99 9.02 2.20
N TRP A 52 -3.83 7.98 2.22
CA TRP A 52 -3.47 6.65 2.74
C TRP A 52 -2.35 5.97 1.96
N PHE A 53 -2.16 6.32 0.69
CA PHE A 53 -1.17 5.72 -0.20
C PHE A 53 0.00 6.65 -0.50
N THR A 54 0.05 7.83 0.10
CA THR A 54 1.18 8.77 -0.04
C THR A 54 2.17 8.65 1.13
N GLU A 55 3.38 9.19 0.95
CA GLU A 55 4.37 9.25 2.03
C GLU A 55 3.81 10.03 3.23
N ALA A 56 3.77 9.37 4.39
CA ALA A 56 3.31 9.99 5.62
C ALA A 56 4.44 10.88 6.17
N ARG A 57 4.40 12.18 5.86
CA ARG A 57 5.34 13.13 6.49
C ARG A 57 5.06 13.21 7.99
N GLY A 58 5.86 12.49 8.78
CA GLY A 58 6.00 12.74 10.22
C GLY A 58 4.96 12.09 11.14
N THR A 59 4.18 11.10 10.67
CA THR A 59 3.41 10.28 11.61
C THR A 59 4.36 9.29 12.30
N PRO A 60 4.54 9.35 13.63
CA PRO A 60 5.38 8.38 14.32
C PRO A 60 4.83 6.96 14.07
N PRO A 61 5.70 5.95 13.95
CA PRO A 61 5.25 4.59 13.69
C PRO A 61 4.23 4.19 14.76
N ILE A 62 3.06 3.72 14.33
CA ILE A 62 2.13 3.06 15.25
C ILE A 62 2.89 1.87 15.82
N ALA A 63 3.11 1.88 17.14
CA ALA A 63 3.76 0.77 17.83
C ALA A 63 2.84 -0.45 17.78
N THR A 64 2.95 -1.25 16.72
CA THR A 64 2.23 -2.51 16.60
C THR A 64 2.98 -3.55 17.42
N ASN A 65 2.51 -3.80 18.64
CA ASN A 65 2.81 -5.04 19.34
C ASN A 65 2.12 -6.18 18.58
N VAL A 66 2.75 -6.66 17.50
CA VAL A 66 2.40 -7.96 16.93
C VAL A 66 2.98 -8.99 17.89
N ALA A 67 2.16 -9.43 18.84
CA ALA A 67 2.48 -10.62 19.63
C ALA A 67 2.80 -11.75 18.65
N GLN A 68 4.07 -12.15 18.60
CA GLN A 68 4.53 -13.32 17.88
C GLN A 68 3.92 -14.55 18.56
N GLY A 69 2.72 -14.93 18.13
CA GLY A 69 2.11 -16.19 18.53
C GLY A 69 2.63 -17.31 17.64
N LEU A 70 3.77 -17.91 17.99
CA LEU A 70 4.13 -19.30 17.68
C LEU A 70 5.14 -19.80 18.73
N ALA A 71 4.64 -20.54 19.71
CA ALA A 71 5.38 -21.52 20.49
C ALA A 71 4.49 -22.76 20.65
#